data_AF-A0A952VXT8-F1
#
_entry.id   AF-A0A952VXT8-F1
#
_cell.length_a   1.000
_cell.length_b   1.000
_cell.length_c   1.000
_cell.angle_alpha   90.00
_cell.angle_beta   90.00
_cell.angle_gamma   90.00
#
_symmetry.space_group_name_H-M   'P 1'
#
loop_
_entity.id
_entity.type
_entity.pdbx_description
1 polymer ?
#
loop_
_entity_poly.entity_id
_entity_poly.type
_entity_poly.pdbx_seq_one_letter_code
_entity_poly.pdbx_strand_id
1 'polypeptide(L)'
;MPIENNFQHDELSRKNPGDRLKVVDSADVVSPDSPVWAETMGRYGAALSHAGVASVVFLHGSLCGTDVFGMQRLDEAGGLKRGYSRGVSGVDALLAAMREGDNGIPLLPGGLKPPLPDDDVTKTLLDEQIGDAGNFANADVESIKKALNKNLTQPISCVRLLWSSEHHHLGRALAAVSLLAELYKLCQHQKLGKGHRILIQAHGQAGLVLALVSNLLCPSPITGRPRLLEILTDYADQTNQTKLTGMIKLVESLLAKASAFDGVALDMVTFGTPIRYGWDPSGIGKLLHVVNHRNLRTDGKGWLAKMELPQITMEMPIAWGGDYVQELAVAGSDAVPPTEPAKGANKRIWEMVEPYDGFERWLECARRAVRFPSEGRCLLVDYKDSTGSTNPRDHYYGHAVYTRRHAMLFNMTQIVRAFYEA
;
A
#
# COMPACT_ATOMS: atom_id res chain seq x y z
N MET A 1 19.84 4.95 12.38
CA MET A 1 19.93 3.51 12.07
C MET A 1 21.29 3.22 11.42
N PRO A 2 21.82 1.99 11.47
CA PRO A 2 23.10 1.67 10.83
C PRO A 2 23.08 2.00 9.33
N ILE A 3 24.18 2.58 8.80
CA ILE A 3 24.29 2.98 7.38
C ILE A 3 24.12 1.78 6.43
N GLU A 4 24.48 0.58 6.89
CA GLU A 4 24.44 -0.66 6.11
C GLU A 4 23.07 -1.35 6.06
N ASN A 5 22.11 -0.87 6.87
CA ASN A 5 20.73 -1.35 6.81
C ASN A 5 19.99 -0.55 5.73
N ASN A 6 19.48 -1.24 4.72
CA ASN A 6 18.73 -0.62 3.63
C ASN A 6 17.23 -0.51 3.90
N PHE A 7 16.69 -1.24 4.88
CA PHE A 7 15.27 -1.15 5.27
C PHE A 7 14.96 0.12 6.05
N GLN A 8 15.59 1.25 5.73
CA GLN A 8 15.48 2.44 6.55
C GLN A 8 14.08 3.03 6.53
N HIS A 9 13.73 3.77 7.57
CA HIS A 9 12.53 4.60 7.58
C HIS A 9 12.65 5.70 6.52
N ASP A 10 11.54 6.05 5.88
CA ASP A 10 11.51 7.17 4.94
C ASP A 10 11.85 8.48 5.68
N GLU A 11 12.58 9.39 5.03
CA GLU A 11 13.02 10.62 5.70
C GLU A 11 11.87 11.55 6.13
N LEU A 12 10.65 11.33 5.60
CA LEU A 12 9.50 12.21 5.77
C LEU A 12 9.90 13.66 5.44
N SER A 13 10.52 13.83 4.26
CA SER A 13 11.04 15.10 3.80
C SER A 13 9.90 16.07 3.47
N ARG A 14 9.98 17.28 4.04
CA ARG A 14 9.04 18.37 3.77
C ARG A 14 9.49 19.27 2.60
N LYS A 15 10.65 18.97 2.01
CA LYS A 15 11.21 19.75 0.90
C LYS A 15 10.30 19.69 -0.32
N ASN A 16 10.41 20.69 -1.18
CA ASN A 16 9.67 20.69 -2.44
C ASN A 16 10.17 19.51 -3.31
N PRO A 17 9.29 18.62 -3.77
CA PRO A 17 9.65 17.45 -4.56
C PRO A 17 10.08 17.74 -6.01
N GLY A 18 9.91 18.98 -6.48
CA GLY A 18 10.25 19.39 -7.84
C GLY A 18 9.53 18.55 -8.90
N ASP A 19 10.25 18.21 -9.97
CA ASP A 19 9.69 17.53 -11.15
C ASP A 19 9.24 16.08 -10.89
N ARG A 20 9.53 15.53 -9.70
CA ARG A 20 9.04 14.20 -9.31
C ARG A 20 7.56 14.21 -8.93
N LEU A 21 7.00 15.38 -8.65
CA LEU A 21 5.59 15.54 -8.31
C LEU A 21 4.79 16.09 -9.49
N LYS A 22 3.65 15.46 -9.74
CA LYS A 22 2.60 15.98 -10.62
C LYS A 22 1.29 16.08 -9.84
N VAL A 23 0.51 17.13 -10.11
CA VAL A 23 -0.85 17.31 -9.57
C VAL A 23 -1.84 17.20 -10.72
N VAL A 24 -2.93 16.45 -10.54
CA VAL A 24 -3.96 16.23 -11.55
C VAL A 24 -5.34 16.15 -10.93
N ASP A 25 -6.36 16.47 -11.73
CA ASP A 25 -7.77 16.34 -11.35
C ASP A 25 -8.43 15.20 -12.14
N SER A 26 -9.29 14.43 -11.48
CA SER A 26 -10.15 13.42 -12.12
C SER A 26 -11.44 14.08 -12.64
N ALA A 27 -11.33 15.01 -13.60
CA ALA A 27 -12.47 15.80 -14.08
C ALA A 27 -13.37 15.05 -15.09
N ASP A 28 -12.85 14.04 -15.81
CA ASP A 28 -13.57 13.33 -16.87
C ASP A 28 -13.80 11.86 -16.49
N VAL A 29 -14.94 11.58 -15.83
CA VAL A 29 -15.33 10.21 -15.48
C VAL A 29 -15.95 9.54 -16.71
N VAL A 30 -15.15 8.77 -17.44
CA VAL A 30 -15.69 7.85 -18.44
C VAL A 30 -16.39 6.70 -17.72
N SER A 31 -17.67 6.50 -18.03
CA SER A 31 -18.46 5.41 -17.43
C SER A 31 -17.78 4.05 -17.67
N PRO A 32 -17.55 3.24 -16.62
CA PRO A 32 -17.02 1.88 -16.75
C PRO A 32 -17.81 1.03 -17.74
N ASP A 33 -17.12 0.13 -18.45
CA ASP A 33 -17.68 -0.75 -19.47
C ASP A 33 -18.34 -0.07 -20.70
N SER A 34 -18.38 1.26 -20.76
CA SER A 34 -18.83 1.97 -21.95
C SER A 34 -17.92 1.67 -23.16
N PRO A 35 -18.41 1.85 -24.40
CA PRO A 35 -17.58 1.65 -25.60
C PRO A 35 -16.27 2.47 -25.57
N VAL A 36 -16.35 3.72 -25.11
CA VAL A 36 -15.19 4.63 -24.97
C VAL A 36 -14.21 4.10 -23.92
N TRP A 37 -14.71 3.59 -22.80
CA TRP A 37 -13.88 2.96 -21.77
C TRP A 37 -13.15 1.73 -22.31
N ALA A 38 -13.88 0.83 -22.98
CA ALA A 38 -13.31 -0.41 -23.51
C ALA A 38 -12.29 -0.16 -24.63
N GLU A 39 -12.54 0.82 -25.50
CA GLU A 39 -11.58 1.23 -26.54
C GLU A 39 -10.32 1.84 -25.93
N THR A 40 -10.48 2.71 -24.94
CA THR A 40 -9.34 3.37 -24.27
C THR A 40 -8.50 2.36 -23.48
N MET A 41 -9.13 1.46 -22.71
CA MET A 41 -8.42 0.35 -22.07
C MET A 41 -7.72 -0.55 -23.09
N GLY A 42 -8.34 -0.85 -24.24
CA GLY A 42 -7.70 -1.64 -25.30
C GLY A 42 -6.44 -0.97 -25.85
N ARG A 43 -6.44 0.36 -26.03
CA ARG A 43 -5.23 1.12 -26.41
C ARG A 43 -4.14 1.04 -25.33
N TYR A 44 -4.51 1.12 -24.06
CA TYR A 44 -3.57 0.94 -22.95
C TYR A 44 -3.03 -0.48 -22.85
N GLY A 45 -3.85 -1.49 -23.14
CA GLY A 45 -3.38 -2.87 -23.27
C GLY A 45 -2.30 -3.01 -24.34
N ALA A 46 -2.46 -2.35 -25.49
CA ALA A 46 -1.45 -2.33 -26.55
C ALA A 46 -0.16 -1.62 -26.10
N ALA A 47 -0.25 -0.48 -25.40
CA ALA A 47 0.91 0.22 -24.87
C ALA A 47 1.67 -0.61 -23.82
N LEU A 48 0.95 -1.25 -22.90
CA LEU A 48 1.51 -2.16 -21.89
C LEU A 48 2.22 -3.35 -22.56
N SER A 49 1.55 -4.00 -23.51
CA SER A 49 2.12 -5.12 -24.27
C SER A 49 3.38 -4.72 -25.03
N HIS A 50 3.38 -3.55 -25.69
CA HIS A 50 4.54 -3.01 -26.40
C HIS A 50 5.72 -2.75 -25.45
N ALA A 51 5.45 -2.32 -24.22
CA ALA A 51 6.47 -2.12 -23.19
C ALA A 51 7.00 -3.44 -22.59
N GLY A 52 6.41 -4.59 -22.93
CA GLY A 52 6.77 -5.92 -22.41
C GLY A 52 6.02 -6.31 -21.14
N VAL A 53 4.95 -5.60 -20.76
CA VAL A 53 4.13 -5.97 -19.60
C VAL A 53 3.35 -7.24 -19.93
N ALA A 54 3.71 -8.33 -19.24
CA ALA A 54 3.09 -9.65 -19.41
C ALA A 54 2.01 -9.92 -18.33
N SER A 55 2.11 -9.26 -17.17
CA SER A 55 1.15 -9.40 -16.09
C SER A 55 0.88 -8.08 -15.38
N VAL A 56 -0.38 -7.90 -14.97
CA VAL A 56 -0.82 -6.90 -14.00
C VAL A 56 -1.24 -7.61 -12.72
N VAL A 57 -0.62 -7.25 -11.60
CA VAL A 57 -0.89 -7.81 -10.27
C VAL A 57 -1.59 -6.75 -9.42
N PHE A 58 -2.79 -7.04 -8.96
CA PHE A 58 -3.57 -6.23 -8.03
C PHE A 58 -3.37 -6.75 -6.61
N LEU A 59 -2.61 -6.01 -5.79
CA LEU A 59 -2.31 -6.37 -4.41
C LEU A 59 -3.14 -5.51 -3.45
N HIS A 60 -4.00 -6.13 -2.64
CA HIS A 60 -4.85 -5.42 -1.67
C HIS A 60 -4.93 -6.15 -0.33
N GLY A 61 -5.48 -5.46 0.68
CA GLY A 61 -5.60 -5.94 2.06
C GLY A 61 -5.69 -4.81 3.10
N SER A 62 -5.78 -3.55 2.67
CA SER A 62 -6.21 -2.43 3.53
C SER A 62 -7.73 -2.27 3.45
N LEU A 63 -8.43 -3.23 4.04
CA LEU A 63 -9.88 -3.40 3.90
C LEU A 63 -10.63 -2.66 5.00
N CYS A 64 -11.90 -2.33 4.75
CA CYS A 64 -12.78 -1.83 5.80
C CYS A 64 -12.98 -2.89 6.89
N GLY A 65 -13.03 -2.48 8.15
CA GLY A 65 -13.17 -3.41 9.28
C GLY A 65 -11.87 -4.10 9.70
N THR A 66 -10.72 -3.63 9.23
CA THR A 66 -9.40 -3.89 9.84
C THR A 66 -8.89 -2.60 10.49
N ASP A 67 -7.93 -2.69 11.41
CA ASP A 67 -7.26 -1.52 12.01
C ASP A 67 -6.38 -0.79 10.99
N VAL A 68 -6.99 -0.06 10.04
CA VAL A 68 -6.26 0.58 8.94
C VAL A 68 -5.35 1.72 9.35
N PHE A 69 -5.60 2.29 10.53
CA PHE A 69 -4.71 3.28 11.11
C PHE A 69 -3.59 2.64 11.91
N GLY A 70 -3.70 1.38 12.34
CA GLY A 70 -2.75 0.77 13.27
C GLY A 70 -2.83 1.44 14.65
N MET A 71 -4.03 1.74 15.11
CA MET A 71 -4.25 2.53 16.32
C MET A 71 -3.99 1.76 17.62
N GLN A 72 -3.99 0.43 17.61
CA GLN A 72 -3.85 -0.37 18.84
C GLN A 72 -2.58 -0.02 19.63
N ARG A 73 -1.44 0.18 18.95
CA ARG A 73 -0.19 0.59 19.61
C ARG A 73 -0.29 1.98 20.25
N LEU A 74 -1.06 2.90 19.69
CA LEU A 74 -1.28 4.23 20.26
C LEU A 74 -2.12 4.18 21.55
N ASP A 75 -3.10 3.27 21.59
CA ASP A 75 -3.91 3.00 22.78
C ASP A 75 -3.09 2.32 23.91
N GLU A 76 -2.17 1.40 23.56
CA GLU A 76 -1.29 0.74 24.53
C GLU A 76 -0.15 1.65 25.04
N ALA A 77 0.48 2.43 24.15
CA ALA A 77 1.74 3.11 24.43
C ALA A 77 1.63 4.48 25.11
N GLY A 78 0.47 5.17 25.11
CA GLY A 78 0.36 6.36 25.97
C GLY A 78 -0.61 7.49 25.64
N GLY A 79 -1.47 7.41 24.61
CA GLY A 79 -2.34 8.56 24.29
C GLY A 79 -3.28 8.96 25.45
N LEU A 80 -4.04 7.98 25.99
CA LEU A 80 -5.09 8.22 26.99
C LEU A 80 -4.71 7.79 28.42
N LYS A 81 -3.97 6.69 28.59
CA LYS A 81 -3.64 6.14 29.93
C LYS A 81 -2.60 6.95 30.72
N ARG A 82 -1.72 7.70 30.04
CA ARG A 82 -0.63 8.48 30.67
C ARG A 82 -0.84 9.99 30.63
N GLY A 83 -1.94 10.46 30.02
CA GLY A 83 -2.31 11.88 29.99
C GLY A 83 -1.49 12.73 29.02
N TYR A 84 -0.77 12.14 28.06
CA TYR A 84 0.00 12.91 27.06
C TYR A 84 -0.89 13.69 26.08
N SER A 85 -2.16 13.31 25.92
CA SER A 85 -3.15 14.13 25.20
C SER A 85 -3.60 15.37 25.99
N ARG A 86 -3.36 15.42 27.32
CA ARG A 86 -3.76 16.54 28.20
C ARG A 86 -2.89 17.76 27.89
N GLY A 87 -3.30 18.53 26.88
CA GLY A 87 -2.63 19.76 26.47
C GLY A 87 -2.70 20.03 24.97
N VAL A 88 -3.09 19.05 24.14
CA VAL A 88 -3.24 19.25 22.70
C VAL A 88 -4.73 19.16 22.32
N SER A 89 -5.32 20.32 22.04
CA SER A 89 -6.75 20.43 21.68
C SER A 89 -7.11 19.51 20.51
N GLY A 90 -8.22 18.78 20.61
CA GLY A 90 -8.76 17.92 19.54
C GLY A 90 -8.09 16.57 19.34
N VAL A 91 -6.99 16.27 20.03
CA VAL A 91 -6.28 14.97 19.88
C VAL A 91 -7.15 13.78 20.28
N ASP A 92 -7.87 13.87 21.40
CA ASP A 92 -8.72 12.77 21.85
C ASP A 92 -9.83 12.47 20.82
N ALA A 93 -10.38 13.51 20.20
CA ALA A 93 -11.38 13.37 19.13
C ALA A 93 -10.77 12.75 17.87
N LEU A 94 -9.53 13.12 17.51
CA LEU A 94 -8.81 12.52 16.38
C LEU A 94 -8.55 11.04 16.62
N LEU A 95 -8.04 10.68 17.81
CA LEU A 95 -7.79 9.29 18.17
C LEU A 95 -9.09 8.47 18.17
N ALA A 96 -10.20 9.03 18.68
CA ALA A 96 -11.51 8.38 18.59
C ALA A 96 -11.93 8.13 17.13
N ALA A 97 -11.70 9.10 16.23
CA ALA A 97 -12.00 8.96 14.81
C ALA A 97 -11.10 7.97 14.07
N MET A 98 -9.94 7.61 14.63
CA MET A 98 -9.04 6.61 14.04
C MET A 98 -9.31 5.21 14.59
N ARG A 99 -9.85 5.07 15.81
CA ARG A 99 -9.98 3.78 16.50
C ARG A 99 -10.96 2.83 15.80
N GLU A 100 -10.53 1.59 15.61
CA GLU A 100 -11.38 0.50 15.14
C GLU A 100 -12.63 0.34 16.03
N GLY A 101 -13.81 0.30 15.42
CA GLY A 101 -15.10 0.22 16.11
C GLY A 101 -15.75 1.56 16.43
N ASP A 102 -14.96 2.62 16.65
CA ASP A 102 -15.46 3.98 16.95
C ASP A 102 -15.40 4.91 15.71
N ASN A 103 -14.57 4.58 14.72
CA ASN A 103 -14.36 5.36 13.49
C ASN A 103 -15.51 5.27 12.46
N GLY A 104 -16.67 4.74 12.84
CA GLY A 104 -17.84 4.63 11.95
C GLY A 104 -17.71 3.60 10.82
N ILE A 105 -16.55 2.95 10.65
CA ILE A 105 -16.34 1.89 9.67
C ILE A 105 -16.80 0.56 10.29
N PRO A 106 -17.72 -0.19 9.64
CA PRO A 106 -18.19 -1.45 10.18
C PRO A 106 -17.06 -2.48 10.19
N LEU A 107 -17.08 -3.36 11.20
CA LEU A 107 -16.29 -4.58 11.19
C LEU A 107 -16.68 -5.45 9.99
N LEU A 108 -15.76 -6.28 9.53
CA LEU A 108 -16.06 -7.26 8.48
C LEU A 108 -17.21 -8.19 8.93
N PRO A 109 -18.32 -8.25 8.17
CA PRO A 109 -19.40 -9.17 8.48
C PRO A 109 -18.92 -10.62 8.59
N GLY A 110 -19.56 -11.40 9.47
CA GLY A 110 -19.14 -12.78 9.75
C GLY A 110 -17.91 -12.92 10.66
N GLY A 111 -17.34 -11.81 11.15
CA GLY A 111 -16.27 -11.83 12.14
C GLY A 111 -14.90 -12.20 11.58
N LEU A 112 -14.70 -12.05 10.26
CA LEU A 112 -13.38 -12.19 9.64
C LEU A 112 -12.39 -11.24 10.31
N LYS A 113 -11.22 -11.76 10.65
CA LYS A 113 -10.12 -11.01 11.24
C LYS A 113 -8.80 -11.42 10.60
N PRO A 114 -7.83 -10.50 10.47
CA PRO A 114 -6.45 -10.85 10.12
C PRO A 114 -5.88 -11.95 11.05
N PRO A 115 -5.01 -12.83 10.54
CA PRO A 115 -4.51 -12.90 9.16
C PRO A 115 -5.55 -13.46 8.18
N LEU A 116 -5.82 -12.73 7.09
CA LEU A 116 -6.70 -13.19 6.02
C LEU A 116 -5.94 -14.11 5.06
N PRO A 117 -6.47 -15.28 4.69
CA PRO A 117 -5.84 -16.14 3.70
C PRO A 117 -6.08 -15.62 2.28
N ASP A 118 -5.07 -15.77 1.42
CA ASP A 118 -5.16 -15.46 -0.01
C ASP A 118 -5.87 -16.58 -0.79
N ASP A 119 -7.17 -16.76 -0.55
CA ASP A 119 -7.98 -17.79 -1.21
C ASP A 119 -9.28 -17.24 -1.80
N ASP A 120 -9.87 -18.00 -2.73
CA ASP A 120 -11.07 -17.59 -3.46
C ASP A 120 -12.28 -17.44 -2.55
N VAL A 121 -12.37 -18.22 -1.46
CA VAL A 121 -13.46 -18.14 -0.48
C VAL A 121 -13.44 -16.78 0.21
N THR A 122 -12.27 -16.36 0.69
CA THR A 122 -12.08 -15.08 1.37
C THR A 122 -12.29 -13.93 0.41
N LYS A 123 -11.73 -13.99 -0.81
CA LYS A 123 -11.93 -12.94 -1.84
C LYS A 123 -13.39 -12.78 -2.24
N THR A 124 -14.12 -13.88 -2.41
CA THR A 124 -15.55 -13.86 -2.74
C THR A 124 -16.35 -13.20 -1.62
N LEU A 125 -16.06 -13.57 -0.37
CA LEU A 125 -16.72 -12.99 0.79
C LEU A 125 -16.44 -11.48 0.91
N LEU A 126 -15.21 -11.04 0.62
CA LEU A 126 -14.87 -9.61 0.57
C LEU A 126 -15.61 -8.89 -0.55
N ASP A 127 -15.71 -9.47 -1.74
CA ASP A 127 -16.44 -8.86 -2.86
C ASP A 127 -17.92 -8.65 -2.53
N GLU A 128 -18.54 -9.63 -1.88
CA GLU A 128 -19.95 -9.56 -1.43
C GLU A 128 -20.17 -8.51 -0.33
N GLN A 129 -19.23 -8.39 0.60
CA GLN A 129 -19.40 -7.55 1.79
C GLN A 129 -19.00 -6.09 1.59
N ILE A 130 -17.92 -5.85 0.85
CA ILE A 130 -17.27 -4.53 0.81
C ILE A 130 -17.11 -3.99 -0.63
N GLY A 131 -17.46 -4.79 -1.64
CA GLY A 131 -17.44 -4.38 -3.04
C GLY A 131 -16.06 -3.90 -3.48
N ASP A 132 -16.00 -2.72 -4.09
CA ASP A 132 -14.78 -2.10 -4.59
C ASP A 132 -14.17 -1.06 -3.62
N ALA A 133 -14.61 -1.02 -2.36
CA ALA A 133 -14.14 -0.09 -1.33
C ALA A 133 -12.88 -0.61 -0.62
N GLY A 134 -11.69 -0.18 -1.05
CA GLY A 134 -10.40 -0.72 -0.56
C GLY A 134 -10.13 -2.17 -0.98
N ASN A 135 -10.89 -2.67 -1.96
CA ASN A 135 -10.84 -4.04 -2.45
C ASN A 135 -10.87 -4.03 -3.98
N PHE A 136 -9.93 -4.73 -4.63
CA PHE A 136 -9.99 -4.92 -6.08
C PHE A 136 -10.99 -6.04 -6.40
N ALA A 137 -12.29 -5.72 -6.44
CA ALA A 137 -13.33 -6.71 -6.65
C ALA A 137 -13.11 -7.53 -7.93
N ASN A 138 -13.41 -8.84 -7.89
CA ASN A 138 -13.10 -9.75 -9.00
C ASN A 138 -13.81 -9.35 -10.30
N ALA A 139 -15.05 -8.86 -10.19
CA ALA A 139 -15.82 -8.38 -11.33
C ALA A 139 -15.11 -7.23 -12.06
N ASP A 140 -14.48 -6.32 -11.32
CA ASP A 140 -13.77 -5.18 -11.89
C ASP A 140 -12.43 -5.58 -12.50
N VAL A 141 -11.69 -6.47 -11.83
CA VAL A 141 -10.43 -7.04 -12.36
C VAL A 141 -10.67 -7.80 -13.66
N GLU A 142 -11.74 -8.60 -13.75
CA GLU A 142 -12.09 -9.32 -14.98
C GLU A 142 -12.57 -8.37 -16.09
N SER A 143 -13.28 -7.28 -15.76
CA SER A 143 -13.62 -6.24 -16.75
C SER A 143 -12.37 -5.58 -17.31
N ILE A 144 -11.42 -5.17 -16.45
CA ILE A 144 -10.13 -4.62 -16.88
C ILE A 144 -9.39 -5.61 -17.77
N LYS A 145 -9.25 -6.85 -17.34
CA LYS A 145 -8.56 -7.91 -18.08
C LYS A 145 -9.16 -8.10 -19.46
N LYS A 146 -10.48 -8.16 -19.59
CA LYS A 146 -11.17 -8.29 -20.88
C LYS A 146 -10.88 -7.08 -21.77
N ALA A 147 -10.90 -5.88 -21.20
CA ALA A 147 -10.72 -4.65 -21.96
C ALA A 147 -9.28 -4.43 -22.43
N LEU A 148 -8.28 -4.66 -21.55
CA LEU A 148 -6.86 -4.61 -21.90
C LEU A 148 -6.51 -5.59 -23.03
N ASN A 149 -7.11 -6.79 -23.00
CA ASN A 149 -6.79 -7.86 -23.95
C ASN A 149 -7.58 -7.82 -25.26
N LYS A 150 -8.44 -6.81 -25.49
CA LYS A 150 -9.37 -6.75 -26.63
C LYS A 150 -8.72 -7.01 -28.00
N ASN A 151 -7.49 -6.53 -28.21
CA ASN A 151 -6.77 -6.59 -29.49
C ASN A 151 -5.35 -7.15 -29.38
N LEU A 152 -5.05 -7.91 -28.32
CA LEU A 152 -3.70 -8.43 -28.08
C LEU A 152 -3.53 -9.84 -28.64
N THR A 153 -2.39 -10.08 -29.30
CA THR A 153 -2.00 -11.42 -29.78
C THR A 153 -1.51 -12.30 -28.63
N GLN A 154 -0.84 -11.70 -27.64
CA GLN A 154 -0.46 -12.32 -26.39
C GLN A 154 -1.20 -11.64 -25.25
N PRO A 155 -2.05 -12.37 -24.51
CA PRO A 155 -2.83 -11.76 -23.46
C PRO A 155 -1.95 -11.39 -22.26
N ILE A 156 -2.21 -10.21 -21.70
CA ILE A 156 -1.70 -9.78 -20.39
C ILE A 156 -2.53 -10.45 -19.31
N SER A 157 -1.90 -11.21 -18.42
CA SER A 157 -2.61 -11.79 -17.28
C SER A 157 -2.96 -10.71 -16.27
N CYS A 158 -4.12 -10.82 -15.62
CA CYS A 158 -4.48 -10.00 -14.48
C CYS A 158 -4.64 -10.93 -13.28
N VAL A 159 -3.85 -10.70 -12.22
CA VAL A 159 -3.81 -11.54 -11.02
C VAL A 159 -4.20 -10.70 -9.83
N ARG A 160 -5.09 -11.20 -8.98
CA ARG A 160 -5.49 -10.57 -7.73
C ARG A 160 -4.89 -11.32 -6.54
N LEU A 161 -4.11 -10.61 -5.73
CA LEU A 161 -3.48 -11.14 -4.52
C LEU A 161 -4.00 -10.38 -3.30
N LEU A 162 -4.39 -11.12 -2.27
CA LEU A 162 -4.77 -10.60 -0.96
C LEU A 162 -3.62 -10.85 0.03
N TRP A 163 -3.07 -9.81 0.64
CA TRP A 163 -2.13 -9.99 1.75
C TRP A 163 -2.87 -10.14 3.08
N SER A 164 -2.18 -10.64 4.12
CA SER A 164 -2.80 -11.06 5.38
C SER A 164 -3.56 -9.95 6.13
N SER A 165 -3.40 -8.69 5.72
CA SER A 165 -4.05 -7.52 6.34
C SER A 165 -3.61 -7.31 7.80
N GLU A 166 -2.45 -7.87 8.16
CA GLU A 166 -1.82 -7.68 9.46
C GLU A 166 -1.01 -6.39 9.46
N HIS A 167 -1.60 -5.32 9.99
CA HIS A 167 -1.05 -3.96 9.98
C HIS A 167 0.04 -3.74 11.05
N HIS A 168 0.98 -4.67 11.17
CA HIS A 168 2.19 -4.59 11.99
C HIS A 168 3.42 -5.04 11.19
N HIS A 169 4.63 -4.72 11.67
CA HIS A 169 5.88 -4.95 10.94
C HIS A 169 6.09 -6.42 10.53
N LEU A 170 5.83 -7.38 11.45
CA LEU A 170 5.95 -8.81 11.14
C LEU A 170 5.00 -9.24 10.01
N GLY A 171 3.73 -8.82 10.03
CA GLY A 171 2.74 -9.17 9.02
C GLY A 171 3.13 -8.67 7.64
N ARG A 172 3.58 -7.41 7.56
CA ARG A 172 4.09 -6.82 6.30
C ARG A 172 5.35 -7.53 5.80
N ALA A 173 6.27 -7.94 6.68
CA ALA A 173 7.47 -8.68 6.30
C ALA A 173 7.17 -10.11 5.80
N LEU A 174 6.26 -10.82 6.47
CA LEU A 174 5.78 -12.14 6.01
C LEU A 174 5.06 -12.01 4.66
N ALA A 175 4.24 -10.97 4.48
CA ALA A 175 3.59 -10.67 3.22
C ALA A 175 4.59 -10.36 2.09
N ALA A 176 5.72 -9.71 2.38
CA ALA A 176 6.75 -9.41 1.38
C ALA A 176 7.42 -10.69 0.86
N VAL A 177 7.74 -11.63 1.76
CA VAL A 177 8.27 -12.96 1.40
C VAL A 177 7.22 -13.76 0.61
N SER A 178 5.96 -13.74 1.05
CA SER A 178 4.86 -14.39 0.34
C SER A 178 4.70 -13.85 -1.07
N LEU A 179 4.70 -12.52 -1.24
CA LEU A 179 4.58 -11.89 -2.54
C LEU A 179 5.74 -12.27 -3.48
N LEU A 180 6.98 -12.26 -3.00
CA LEU A 180 8.13 -12.70 -3.81
C LEU A 180 7.99 -14.15 -4.26
N ALA A 181 7.50 -15.05 -3.39
CA ALA A 181 7.25 -16.44 -3.75
C ALA A 181 6.13 -16.58 -4.78
N GLU A 182 5.04 -15.81 -4.67
CA GLU A 182 3.95 -15.82 -5.66
C GLU A 182 4.37 -15.22 -7.01
N LEU A 183 5.12 -14.13 -7.01
CA LEU A 183 5.71 -13.56 -8.23
C LEU A 183 6.67 -14.55 -8.89
N TYR A 184 7.43 -15.32 -8.12
CA TYR A 184 8.31 -16.35 -8.66
C TYR A 184 7.51 -17.45 -9.35
N LYS A 185 6.47 -17.97 -8.70
CA LYS A 185 5.57 -18.96 -9.30
C LYS A 185 4.90 -18.44 -10.56
N LEU A 186 4.47 -17.18 -10.56
CA LEU A 186 3.89 -16.51 -11.72
C LEU A 186 4.88 -16.48 -12.88
N CYS A 187 6.13 -16.07 -12.64
CA CYS A 187 7.18 -16.06 -13.64
C CYS A 187 7.43 -17.46 -14.22
N GLN A 188 7.50 -18.49 -13.37
CA GLN A 188 7.71 -19.87 -13.82
C GLN A 188 6.52 -20.40 -14.64
N HIS A 189 5.29 -20.16 -14.18
CA HIS A 189 4.08 -20.61 -14.85
C HIS A 189 3.92 -19.99 -16.24
N GLN A 190 4.20 -18.70 -16.36
CA GLN A 190 4.10 -17.95 -17.61
C GLN A 190 5.39 -17.92 -18.44
N LYS A 191 6.47 -18.55 -17.95
CA LYS A 191 7.80 -18.56 -18.57
C LYS A 191 8.33 -17.14 -18.84
N LEU A 192 8.11 -16.24 -17.88
CA LEU A 192 8.63 -14.88 -17.93
C LEU A 192 10.14 -14.89 -17.66
N GLY A 193 10.82 -13.91 -18.24
CA GLY A 193 12.25 -13.70 -18.10
C GLY A 193 12.64 -12.32 -18.61
N LYS A 194 13.94 -12.08 -18.81
CA LYS A 194 14.48 -10.82 -19.32
C LYS A 194 13.67 -10.25 -20.49
N GLY A 195 13.31 -8.97 -20.38
CA GLY A 195 12.48 -8.25 -21.37
C GLY A 195 10.99 -8.20 -21.00
N HIS A 196 10.52 -9.11 -20.15
CA HIS A 196 9.17 -9.04 -19.59
C HIS A 196 9.11 -8.12 -18.37
N ARG A 197 7.90 -7.60 -18.14
CA ARG A 197 7.57 -6.75 -17.00
C ARG A 197 6.33 -7.27 -16.28
N ILE A 198 6.30 -7.08 -14.97
CA ILE A 198 5.10 -7.24 -14.14
C ILE A 198 4.74 -5.86 -13.59
N LEU A 199 3.53 -5.40 -13.87
CA LEU A 199 2.98 -4.17 -13.29
C LEU A 199 2.22 -4.52 -12.01
N ILE A 200 2.69 -4.07 -10.85
CA ILE A 200 2.06 -4.31 -9.56
C ILE A 200 1.33 -3.04 -9.12
N GLN A 201 0.04 -3.16 -8.83
CA GLN A 201 -0.82 -2.11 -8.30
C GLN A 201 -1.21 -2.45 -6.86
N ALA A 202 -0.65 -1.74 -5.89
CA ALA A 202 -0.85 -2.00 -4.47
C ALA A 202 -1.69 -0.92 -3.80
N HIS A 203 -2.74 -1.32 -3.08
CA HIS A 203 -3.63 -0.40 -2.36
C HIS A 203 -3.34 -0.33 -0.85
N GLY A 204 -3.30 0.89 -0.33
CA GLY A 204 -3.11 1.20 1.08
C GLY A 204 -1.77 0.70 1.62
N GLN A 205 -1.80 0.02 2.75
CA GLN A 205 -0.61 -0.53 3.40
C GLN A 205 0.03 -1.68 2.59
N ALA A 206 -0.60 -2.20 1.55
CA ALA A 206 0.07 -3.11 0.62
C ALA A 206 1.29 -2.47 -0.05
N GLY A 207 1.33 -1.14 -0.20
CA GLY A 207 2.55 -0.47 -0.68
C GLY A 207 3.71 -0.53 0.31
N LEU A 208 3.47 -0.69 1.61
CA LEU A 208 4.53 -0.94 2.58
C LEU A 208 5.14 -2.34 2.41
N VAL A 209 4.33 -3.32 1.98
CA VAL A 209 4.84 -4.63 1.55
C VAL A 209 5.76 -4.47 0.33
N LEU A 210 5.36 -3.65 -0.64
CA LEU A 210 6.21 -3.35 -1.81
C LEU A 210 7.49 -2.58 -1.45
N ALA A 211 7.46 -1.69 -0.47
CA ALA A 211 8.66 -1.04 0.04
C ALA A 211 9.66 -2.07 0.58
N LEU A 212 9.20 -3.05 1.37
CA LEU A 212 10.05 -4.15 1.85
C LEU A 212 10.56 -5.02 0.68
N VAL A 213 9.72 -5.29 -0.31
CA VAL A 213 10.14 -6.02 -1.52
C VAL A 213 11.21 -5.27 -2.30
N SER A 214 11.09 -3.95 -2.47
CA SER A 214 12.10 -3.14 -3.18
C SER A 214 13.48 -3.27 -2.49
N ASN A 215 13.49 -3.20 -1.17
CA ASN A 215 14.67 -3.40 -0.34
C ASN A 215 15.22 -4.83 -0.38
N LEU A 216 14.35 -5.84 -0.39
CA LEU A 216 14.76 -7.23 -0.56
C LEU A 216 15.40 -7.47 -1.93
N LEU A 217 14.99 -6.75 -2.97
CA LEU A 217 15.49 -6.89 -4.33
C LEU A 217 16.73 -6.03 -4.66
N CYS A 218 17.17 -5.14 -3.75
CA CYS A 218 18.37 -4.34 -3.94
C CYS A 218 19.58 -5.20 -4.37
N PRO A 219 20.26 -4.93 -5.49
CA PRO A 219 21.39 -5.76 -5.93
C PRO A 219 22.62 -5.62 -5.02
N SER A 220 22.71 -4.56 -4.21
CA SER A 220 23.86 -4.30 -3.34
C SER A 220 23.93 -5.30 -2.17
N PRO A 221 25.15 -5.71 -1.75
CA PRO A 221 25.33 -6.48 -0.53
C PRO A 221 25.02 -5.59 0.67
N ILE A 222 23.90 -5.87 1.34
CA ILE A 222 23.34 -5.10 2.45
C ILE A 222 23.14 -6.03 3.64
N THR A 223 23.43 -5.56 4.86
CA THR A 223 23.32 -6.39 6.07
C THR A 223 21.87 -6.61 6.50
N GLY A 224 20.96 -5.72 6.08
CA GLY A 224 19.54 -5.79 6.40
C GLY A 224 18.84 -7.05 5.88
N ARG A 225 19.14 -7.51 4.65
CA ARG A 225 18.46 -8.67 4.04
C ARG A 225 18.66 -9.97 4.84
N PRO A 226 19.90 -10.44 5.08
CA PRO A 226 20.10 -11.67 5.83
C PRO A 226 19.52 -11.57 7.25
N ARG A 227 19.61 -10.39 7.89
CA ARG A 227 19.03 -10.18 9.21
C ARG A 227 17.50 -10.32 9.22
N LEU A 228 16.81 -9.76 8.22
CA LEU A 228 15.36 -9.89 8.11
C LEU A 228 14.95 -11.36 7.92
N LEU A 229 15.61 -12.06 6.99
CA LEU A 229 15.31 -13.47 6.70
C LEU A 229 15.61 -14.39 7.91
N GLU A 230 16.66 -14.10 8.68
CA GLU A 230 16.97 -14.77 9.94
C GLU A 230 15.81 -14.60 10.95
N ILE A 231 15.34 -13.37 11.17
CA ILE A 231 14.22 -13.10 12.11
C ILE A 231 12.96 -13.86 11.70
N LEU A 232 12.64 -13.88 10.40
CA LEU A 232 11.46 -14.59 9.88
C LEU A 232 11.62 -16.12 10.00
N THR A 233 12.82 -16.65 9.79
CA THR A 233 13.12 -18.08 9.96
C THR A 233 13.01 -18.49 11.43
N ASP A 234 13.62 -17.71 12.34
CA ASP A 234 13.50 -17.93 13.79
C ASP A 234 12.03 -17.98 14.22
N TYR A 235 11.22 -17.03 13.75
CA TYR A 235 9.79 -16.98 14.04
C TYR A 235 9.04 -18.20 13.49
N ALA A 236 9.32 -18.59 12.23
CA ALA A 236 8.70 -19.75 11.61
C ALA A 236 9.02 -21.04 12.38
N ASP A 237 10.28 -21.22 12.80
CA ASP A 237 10.73 -22.38 13.54
C ASP A 237 10.14 -22.41 14.96
N GLN A 238 10.13 -21.29 15.68
CA GLN A 238 9.51 -21.16 17.00
C GLN A 238 8.00 -21.46 16.99
N THR A 239 7.33 -21.19 15.87
CA THR A 239 5.89 -21.42 15.70
C THR A 239 5.57 -22.68 14.89
N ASN A 240 6.57 -23.51 14.58
CA ASN A 240 6.44 -24.76 13.80
C ASN A 240 5.76 -24.59 12.43
N GLN A 241 5.97 -23.46 11.75
CA GLN A 241 5.37 -23.15 10.45
C GLN A 241 6.21 -23.65 9.28
N THR A 242 6.19 -24.97 9.03
CA THR A 242 7.00 -25.62 7.99
C THR A 242 6.79 -25.04 6.58
N LYS A 243 5.55 -24.67 6.23
CA LYS A 243 5.22 -24.01 4.95
C LYS A 243 5.92 -22.65 4.83
N LEU A 244 5.94 -21.87 5.91
CA LEU A 244 6.61 -20.57 5.96
C LEU A 244 8.13 -20.74 5.83
N THR A 245 8.73 -21.68 6.56
CA THR A 245 10.17 -21.98 6.44
C THR A 245 10.56 -22.35 5.00
N GLY A 246 9.75 -23.19 4.33
CA GLY A 246 10.00 -23.55 2.92
C GLY A 246 9.90 -22.35 1.98
N MET A 247 8.95 -21.44 2.23
CA MET A 247 8.76 -20.22 1.45
C MET A 247 9.92 -19.22 1.64
N ILE A 248 10.41 -19.04 2.87
CA ILE A 248 11.57 -18.20 3.17
C ILE A 248 12.80 -18.73 2.43
N LYS A 249 13.06 -20.04 2.47
CA LYS A 249 14.19 -20.67 1.76
C LYS A 249 14.10 -20.50 0.24
N LEU A 250 12.89 -20.58 -0.33
CA LEU A 250 12.68 -20.30 -1.75
C LEU A 250 13.07 -18.86 -2.09
N VAL A 251 12.62 -17.89 -1.29
CA VAL A 251 12.94 -16.47 -1.49
C VAL A 251 14.42 -16.20 -1.28
N GLU A 252 15.04 -16.78 -0.26
CA GLU A 252 16.49 -16.66 -0.05
C GLU A 252 17.28 -17.17 -1.27
N SER A 253 16.89 -18.33 -1.81
CA SER A 253 17.50 -18.89 -3.01
C SER A 253 17.29 -18.02 -4.25
N LEU A 254 16.12 -17.39 -4.38
CA LEU A 254 15.82 -16.42 -5.43
C LEU A 254 16.72 -15.18 -5.33
N LEU A 255 16.86 -14.63 -4.12
CA LEU A 255 17.63 -13.41 -3.85
C LEU A 255 19.15 -13.62 -3.93
N ALA A 256 19.61 -14.87 -3.86
CA ALA A 256 21.02 -15.24 -4.07
C ALA A 256 21.43 -15.28 -5.55
N LYS A 257 20.46 -15.29 -6.49
CA LYS A 257 20.76 -15.24 -7.93
C LYS A 257 21.24 -13.85 -8.33
N ALA A 258 22.08 -13.79 -9.37
CA ALA A 258 22.56 -12.52 -9.93
C ALA A 258 21.44 -11.63 -10.50
N SER A 259 20.32 -12.23 -10.89
CA SER A 259 19.11 -11.52 -11.31
C SER A 259 17.89 -12.24 -10.73
N ALA A 260 17.14 -11.53 -9.87
CA ALA A 260 15.86 -12.01 -9.40
C ALA A 260 14.90 -12.20 -10.58
N PHE A 261 14.03 -13.21 -10.49
CA PHE A 261 13.01 -13.52 -11.50
C PHE A 261 13.56 -13.67 -12.93
N ASP A 262 14.79 -14.16 -13.09
CA ASP A 262 15.44 -14.37 -14.38
C ASP A 262 15.44 -13.09 -15.27
N GLY A 263 15.49 -11.91 -14.63
CA GLY A 263 15.58 -10.61 -15.29
C GLY A 263 14.24 -9.93 -15.62
N VAL A 264 13.12 -10.43 -15.10
CA VAL A 264 11.82 -9.73 -15.19
C VAL A 264 11.88 -8.42 -14.39
N ALA A 265 11.45 -7.31 -14.99
CA ALA A 265 11.36 -6.03 -14.29
C ALA A 265 10.01 -5.89 -13.56
N LEU A 266 10.04 -5.36 -12.34
CA LEU A 266 8.85 -5.09 -11.54
C LEU A 266 8.53 -3.59 -11.57
N ASP A 267 7.47 -3.20 -12.27
CA ASP A 267 6.98 -1.83 -12.26
C ASP A 267 5.91 -1.71 -11.17
N MET A 268 6.11 -0.82 -10.19
CA MET A 268 5.31 -0.72 -8.97
C MET A 268 4.51 0.58 -8.92
N VAL A 269 3.22 0.45 -8.62
CA VAL A 269 2.29 1.56 -8.40
C VAL A 269 1.65 1.38 -7.04
N THR A 270 1.68 2.42 -6.23
CA THR A 270 1.02 2.41 -4.91
C THR A 270 -0.12 3.42 -4.87
N PHE A 271 -1.24 3.03 -4.27
CA PHE A 271 -2.42 3.85 -4.09
C PHE A 271 -2.65 4.16 -2.61
N GLY A 272 -2.47 5.41 -2.20
CA GLY A 272 -2.71 5.85 -0.82
C GLY A 272 -1.79 5.24 0.23
N THR A 273 -0.61 4.74 -0.14
CA THR A 273 0.29 4.09 0.81
C THR A 273 0.85 5.08 1.84
N PRO A 274 0.69 4.82 3.15
CA PRO A 274 1.30 5.65 4.18
C PRO A 274 2.82 5.68 4.05
N ILE A 275 3.43 6.82 4.38
CA ILE A 275 4.88 6.98 4.27
C ILE A 275 5.52 6.49 5.57
N ARG A 276 6.17 5.32 5.49
CA ARG A 276 6.89 4.72 6.63
C ARG A 276 8.19 4.10 6.21
N TYR A 277 8.17 3.11 5.35
CA TYR A 277 9.39 2.43 4.93
C TYR A 277 10.01 3.17 3.75
N GLY A 278 11.31 3.36 3.81
CA GLY A 278 12.12 3.81 2.70
C GLY A 278 12.10 2.77 1.58
N TRP A 279 12.35 3.24 0.37
CA TRP A 279 12.35 2.43 -0.84
C TRP A 279 13.76 2.30 -1.37
N ASP A 280 14.07 1.16 -1.97
CA ASP A 280 15.26 1.00 -2.78
C ASP A 280 14.87 0.71 -4.24
N PRO A 281 14.93 1.71 -5.14
CA PRO A 281 14.49 1.54 -6.50
C PRO A 281 15.49 0.73 -7.36
N SER A 282 16.71 0.45 -6.88
CA SER A 282 17.77 -0.12 -7.70
C SER A 282 17.52 -1.58 -8.13
N GLY A 283 16.65 -2.29 -7.43
CA GLY A 283 16.24 -3.66 -7.73
C GLY A 283 14.90 -3.80 -8.47
N ILE A 284 14.23 -2.69 -8.79
CA ILE A 284 12.90 -2.68 -9.43
C ILE A 284 12.94 -1.91 -10.76
N GLY A 285 11.83 -1.91 -11.49
CA GLY A 285 11.69 -1.18 -12.75
C GLY A 285 11.34 0.29 -12.51
N LYS A 286 10.06 0.60 -12.46
CA LYS A 286 9.52 1.96 -12.27
C LYS A 286 8.71 2.05 -10.98
N LEU A 287 8.67 3.23 -10.38
CA LEU A 287 7.94 3.48 -9.13
C LEU A 287 7.08 4.74 -9.25
N LEU A 288 5.77 4.57 -9.02
CA LEU A 288 4.78 5.63 -8.99
C LEU A 288 3.91 5.54 -7.74
N HIS A 289 3.82 6.64 -7.01
CA HIS A 289 2.90 6.82 -5.89
C HIS A 289 1.71 7.66 -6.36
N VAL A 290 0.49 7.20 -6.08
CA VAL A 290 -0.75 7.92 -6.38
C VAL A 290 -1.47 8.17 -5.06
N VAL A 291 -1.75 9.43 -4.76
CA VAL A 291 -2.34 9.85 -3.48
C VAL A 291 -3.50 10.80 -3.73
N ASN A 292 -4.67 10.49 -3.17
CA ASN A 292 -5.85 11.34 -3.16
C ASN A 292 -5.57 12.54 -2.26
N HIS A 293 -5.56 13.72 -2.85
CA HIS A 293 -5.12 14.94 -2.19
C HIS A 293 -5.87 16.15 -2.70
N ARG A 294 -6.32 16.98 -1.76
CA ARG A 294 -6.85 18.32 -2.02
C ARG A 294 -6.04 19.32 -1.23
N ASN A 295 -5.52 20.32 -1.92
CA ASN A 295 -4.71 21.33 -1.26
C ASN A 295 -5.61 22.26 -0.42
N LEU A 296 -5.53 22.10 0.90
CA LEU A 296 -6.18 22.99 1.87
C LEU A 296 -5.23 24.01 2.48
N ARG A 297 -3.96 23.98 2.09
CA ARG A 297 -2.93 24.86 2.63
C ARG A 297 -2.88 26.17 1.86
N THR A 298 -2.65 27.26 2.58
CA THR A 298 -2.48 28.60 2.04
C THR A 298 -1.03 29.07 2.01
N ASP A 299 -0.09 28.26 2.51
CA ASP A 299 1.34 28.62 2.64
C ASP A 299 2.21 28.26 1.43
N GLY A 300 1.57 27.95 0.29
CA GLY A 300 2.25 27.59 -0.96
C GLY A 300 2.86 26.17 -0.98
N LYS A 301 2.71 25.38 0.09
CA LYS A 301 3.24 24.00 0.17
C LYS A 301 2.19 22.97 -0.23
N GLY A 302 1.65 23.09 -1.45
CA GLY A 302 0.56 22.23 -1.95
C GLY A 302 0.91 20.74 -2.12
N TRP A 303 2.13 20.32 -1.79
CA TRP A 303 2.55 18.91 -1.74
C TRP A 303 2.46 18.30 -0.33
N LEU A 304 2.12 19.11 0.67
CA LEU A 304 1.90 18.68 2.05
C LEU A 304 0.40 18.67 2.36
N ALA A 305 0.00 17.77 3.25
CA ALA A 305 -1.32 17.76 3.83
C ALA A 305 -1.54 18.94 4.79
N LYS A 306 -2.80 19.17 5.16
CA LYS A 306 -3.15 19.99 6.30
C LYS A 306 -3.33 19.09 7.53
N MET A 307 -2.38 19.16 8.45
CA MET A 307 -2.48 18.55 9.78
C MET A 307 -2.62 19.65 10.83
N GLU A 308 -3.84 20.15 11.04
CA GLU A 308 -4.15 21.20 12.00
C GLU A 308 -5.18 20.70 13.03
N LEU A 309 -4.82 20.81 14.31
CA LEU A 309 -5.67 20.40 15.42
C LEU A 309 -6.32 21.64 16.06
N PRO A 310 -7.63 21.61 16.36
CA PRO A 310 -8.54 20.47 16.25
C PRO A 310 -9.18 20.26 14.86
N GLN A 311 -8.96 21.13 13.88
CA GLN A 311 -9.75 21.23 12.64
C GLN A 311 -9.84 19.92 11.85
N ILE A 312 -8.77 19.13 11.82
CA ILE A 312 -8.73 17.82 11.14
C ILE A 312 -9.88 16.89 11.56
N THR A 313 -10.38 17.00 12.79
CA THR A 313 -11.48 16.14 13.28
C THR A 313 -12.81 16.41 12.58
N MET A 314 -12.97 17.60 11.99
CA MET A 314 -14.15 17.98 11.20
C MET A 314 -13.96 17.69 9.72
N GLU A 315 -12.72 17.72 9.23
CA GLU A 315 -12.37 17.55 7.82
C GLU A 315 -12.24 16.07 7.42
N MET A 316 -11.70 15.25 8.33
CA MET A 316 -11.47 13.82 8.12
C MET A 316 -12.75 13.05 7.82
N PRO A 317 -13.85 13.18 8.60
CA PRO A 317 -15.09 12.43 8.36
C PRO A 317 -15.73 12.63 6.98
N ILE A 318 -15.34 13.67 6.25
CA ILE A 318 -15.84 13.99 4.91
C ILE A 318 -14.73 13.99 3.84
N ALA A 319 -13.55 13.47 4.18
CA ALA A 319 -12.39 13.39 3.29
C ALA A 319 -12.03 14.72 2.60
N TRP A 320 -12.14 15.85 3.33
CA TRP A 320 -11.94 17.18 2.74
C TRP A 320 -10.52 17.32 2.16
N GLY A 321 -9.49 16.90 2.88
CA GLY A 321 -8.09 16.96 2.43
C GLY A 321 -7.66 15.84 1.47
N GLY A 322 -8.55 14.90 1.14
CA GLY A 322 -8.21 13.65 0.44
C GLY A 322 -8.09 12.48 1.40
N ASP A 323 -6.98 11.73 1.32
CA ASP A 323 -6.79 10.46 2.02
C ASP A 323 -6.23 10.63 3.44
N TYR A 324 -7.06 10.54 4.48
CA TYR A 324 -6.57 10.66 5.86
C TYR A 324 -5.94 9.38 6.40
N VAL A 325 -6.22 8.21 5.82
CA VAL A 325 -5.56 6.95 6.19
C VAL A 325 -4.08 7.03 5.83
N GLN A 326 -3.76 7.50 4.62
CA GLN A 326 -2.39 7.73 4.18
C GLN A 326 -1.64 8.72 5.08
N GLU A 327 -2.32 9.77 5.55
CA GLU A 327 -1.73 10.83 6.37
C GLU A 327 -1.43 10.39 7.81
N LEU A 328 -2.28 9.53 8.38
CA LEU A 328 -2.27 9.24 9.82
C LEU A 328 -1.74 7.84 10.17
N ALA A 329 -1.76 6.87 9.25
CA ALA A 329 -1.20 5.52 9.45
C ALA A 329 0.33 5.49 9.28
N VAL A 330 1.02 6.45 9.90
CA VAL A 330 2.47 6.71 9.78
C VAL A 330 3.26 5.99 10.88
N ALA A 331 4.54 6.32 11.01
CA ALA A 331 5.37 5.76 12.07
C ALA A 331 4.76 5.98 13.47
N GLY A 332 4.91 4.99 14.34
CA GLY A 332 4.32 4.94 15.68
C GLY A 332 2.90 4.37 15.76
N SER A 333 2.19 4.21 14.64
CA SER A 333 0.91 3.48 14.59
C SER A 333 1.09 2.08 14.01
N ASP A 334 0.74 1.03 14.74
CA ASP A 334 0.59 -0.34 14.25
C ASP A 334 -0.45 -1.11 15.07
N ALA A 335 -0.99 -2.17 14.45
CA ALA A 335 -1.64 -3.23 15.20
C ALA A 335 -0.62 -3.95 16.12
N VAL A 336 -1.10 -4.63 17.15
CA VAL A 336 -0.25 -5.41 18.05
C VAL A 336 -0.39 -6.89 17.73
N PRO A 337 0.71 -7.63 17.46
CA PRO A 337 0.61 -9.06 17.21
C PRO A 337 -0.02 -9.81 18.40
N PRO A 338 -0.87 -10.82 18.16
CA PRO A 338 -1.65 -11.46 19.22
C PRO A 338 -0.83 -12.39 20.11
N THR A 339 0.32 -12.91 19.64
CA THR A 339 1.11 -13.92 20.36
C THR A 339 2.48 -13.38 20.78
N GLU A 340 3.03 -13.88 21.89
CA GLU A 340 4.35 -13.44 22.39
C GLU A 340 5.50 -13.71 21.41
N PRO A 341 5.58 -14.86 20.71
CA PRO A 341 6.59 -15.05 19.66
C PRO A 341 6.46 -14.00 18.53
N ALA A 342 5.23 -13.68 18.13
CA ALA A 342 4.98 -12.67 17.11
C ALA A 342 5.35 -11.27 17.58
N LYS A 343 5.05 -10.91 18.83
CA LYS A 343 5.48 -9.63 19.43
C LYS A 343 7.00 -9.51 19.48
N GLY A 344 7.70 -10.58 19.88
CA GLY A 344 9.15 -10.62 19.90
C GLY A 344 9.78 -10.43 18.52
N ALA A 345 9.28 -11.16 17.51
CA ALA A 345 9.74 -11.01 16.13
C ALA A 345 9.39 -9.64 15.54
N ASN A 346 8.17 -9.14 15.77
CA ASN A 346 7.74 -7.81 15.36
C ASN A 346 8.63 -6.70 15.93
N LYS A 347 9.05 -6.82 17.19
CA LYS A 347 9.98 -5.88 17.81
C LYS A 347 11.36 -5.90 17.13
N ARG A 348 11.91 -7.09 16.86
CA ARG A 348 13.19 -7.22 16.14
C ARG A 348 13.14 -6.61 14.74
N ILE A 349 12.02 -6.74 14.02
CA ILE A 349 11.82 -6.12 12.70
C ILE A 349 11.64 -4.62 12.84
N TRP A 350 10.85 -4.16 13.82
CA TRP A 350 10.64 -2.75 14.10
C TRP A 350 11.98 -1.99 14.29
N GLU A 351 12.90 -2.55 15.08
CA GLU A 351 14.24 -2.01 15.30
C GLU A 351 15.08 -1.88 14.01
N MET A 352 14.72 -2.61 12.95
CA MET A 352 15.33 -2.46 11.62
C MET A 352 14.65 -1.41 10.77
N VAL A 353 13.33 -1.29 10.83
CA VAL A 353 12.57 -0.53 9.83
C VAL A 353 12.13 0.86 10.28
N GLU A 354 12.14 1.12 11.58
CA GLU A 354 11.57 2.34 12.12
C GLU A 354 12.26 2.81 13.41
N PRO A 355 12.73 4.06 13.48
CA PRO A 355 13.39 4.59 14.67
C PRO A 355 12.41 5.16 15.71
N TYR A 356 11.10 5.09 15.44
CA TYR A 356 10.06 5.80 16.18
C TYR A 356 9.18 4.84 16.98
N ASP A 357 8.89 5.18 18.24
CA ASP A 357 7.90 4.52 19.09
C ASP A 357 7.07 5.55 19.84
N GLY A 358 5.84 5.18 20.15
CA GLY A 358 4.97 5.92 21.05
C GLY A 358 4.23 7.09 20.42
N PHE A 359 3.30 7.62 21.20
CA PHE A 359 2.35 8.64 20.77
C PHE A 359 3.01 9.94 20.32
N GLU A 360 4.03 10.43 21.05
CA GLU A 360 4.70 11.69 20.71
C GLU A 360 5.41 11.61 19.37
N ARG A 361 6.02 10.47 19.07
CA ARG A 361 6.70 10.26 17.79
C ARG A 361 5.73 10.07 16.64
N TRP A 362 4.61 9.39 16.88
CA TRP A 362 3.51 9.38 15.92
C TRP A 362 3.01 10.79 15.61
N LEU A 363 2.74 11.60 16.63
CA LEU A 363 2.26 12.96 16.44
C LEU A 363 3.29 13.85 15.72
N GLU A 364 4.58 13.66 16.00
CA GLU A 364 5.67 14.30 15.25
C GLU A 364 5.60 13.92 13.76
N CYS A 365 5.47 12.64 13.45
CA CYS A 365 5.38 12.13 12.08
C CYS A 365 4.12 12.64 11.36
N ALA A 366 2.95 12.54 11.99
CA ALA A 366 1.68 13.03 11.44
C ALA A 366 1.75 14.54 11.13
N ARG A 367 2.34 15.34 12.03
CA ARG A 367 2.53 16.80 11.82
C ARG A 367 3.51 17.16 10.72
N ARG A 368 4.33 16.23 10.24
CA ARG A 368 5.13 16.48 9.02
C ARG A 368 4.25 16.60 7.78
N ALA A 369 3.07 15.98 7.81
CA ALA A 369 2.03 16.08 6.78
C ALA A 369 2.55 15.75 5.37
N VAL A 370 3.48 14.80 5.27
CA VAL A 370 4.11 14.44 4.01
C VAL A 370 3.18 13.50 3.23
N ARG A 371 2.96 13.83 1.95
CA ARG A 371 2.18 13.02 1.00
C ARG A 371 3.04 12.31 -0.05
N PHE A 372 4.35 12.60 -0.04
CA PHE A 372 5.30 12.13 -1.03
C PHE A 372 6.47 11.35 -0.43
N PRO A 373 6.63 10.06 -0.77
CA PRO A 373 7.82 9.29 -0.38
C PRO A 373 9.12 9.90 -0.92
N SER A 374 10.22 9.58 -0.26
CA SER A 374 11.55 10.09 -0.61
C SER A 374 12.07 9.55 -1.95
N GLU A 375 11.51 8.47 -2.49
CA GLU A 375 11.87 7.86 -3.78
C GLU A 375 10.68 7.75 -4.75
N GLY A 376 10.97 7.57 -6.04
CA GLY A 376 9.94 7.43 -7.09
C GLY A 376 9.24 8.72 -7.52
N ARG A 377 8.31 8.59 -8.48
CA ARG A 377 7.43 9.69 -8.91
C ARG A 377 6.16 9.70 -8.07
N CYS A 378 5.51 10.84 -7.93
CA CYS A 378 4.22 10.95 -7.26
C CYS A 378 3.21 11.77 -8.04
N LEU A 379 1.97 11.30 -7.96
CA LEU A 379 0.79 11.92 -8.50
C LEU A 379 -0.15 12.25 -7.34
N LEU A 380 -0.31 13.54 -7.06
CA LEU A 380 -1.39 14.02 -6.20
C LEU A 380 -2.63 14.20 -7.06
N VAL A 381 -3.70 13.51 -6.69
CA VAL A 381 -4.92 13.45 -7.48
C VAL A 381 -6.07 14.02 -6.66
N ASP A 382 -6.79 15.00 -7.20
CA ASP A 382 -8.13 15.29 -6.71
C ASP A 382 -9.12 14.39 -7.45
N TYR A 383 -9.51 13.30 -6.81
CA TYR A 383 -10.48 12.35 -7.37
C TYR A 383 -11.94 12.86 -7.39
N LYS A 384 -12.19 14.04 -6.80
CA LYS A 384 -13.55 14.59 -6.59
C LYS A 384 -14.50 13.63 -5.83
N ASP A 385 -13.96 12.76 -4.98
CA ASP A 385 -14.73 11.77 -4.19
C ASP A 385 -15.55 12.38 -3.04
N SER A 386 -15.23 13.60 -2.61
CA SER A 386 -15.86 14.30 -1.47
C SER A 386 -17.19 14.99 -1.78
N THR A 387 -17.88 14.69 -2.88
CA THR A 387 -18.95 15.58 -3.39
C THR A 387 -20.38 15.25 -2.94
N GLY A 388 -20.62 14.20 -2.14
CA GLY A 388 -22.00 13.85 -1.78
C GLY A 388 -22.26 12.97 -0.55
N SER A 389 -21.24 12.35 0.07
CA SER A 389 -21.43 11.53 1.27
C SER A 389 -20.62 12.07 2.44
N THR A 390 -21.27 12.23 3.58
CA THR A 390 -20.63 12.52 4.88
C THR A 390 -20.36 11.25 5.68
N ASN A 391 -20.57 10.07 5.08
CA ASN A 391 -20.40 8.79 5.76
C ASN A 391 -18.99 8.24 5.50
N PRO A 392 -18.13 8.14 6.54
CA PRO A 392 -16.79 7.58 6.41
C PRO A 392 -16.73 6.19 5.78
N ARG A 393 -17.84 5.43 5.82
CA ARG A 393 -17.97 4.12 5.15
C ARG A 393 -17.84 4.20 3.64
N ASP A 394 -18.30 5.28 3.03
CA ASP A 394 -18.42 5.37 1.57
C ASP A 394 -17.10 5.81 0.93
N HIS A 395 -16.32 6.65 1.60
CA HIS A 395 -15.05 7.13 1.07
C HIS A 395 -13.85 6.56 1.82
N TYR A 396 -14.06 5.84 2.93
CA TYR A 396 -13.01 5.31 3.80
C TYR A 396 -12.00 6.38 4.19
N TYR A 397 -12.50 7.51 4.71
CA TYR A 397 -11.66 8.69 4.99
C TYR A 397 -10.82 9.16 3.77
N GLY A 398 -11.34 8.96 2.56
CA GLY A 398 -10.71 9.32 1.28
C GLY A 398 -9.82 8.23 0.70
N HIS A 399 -9.71 7.09 1.38
CA HIS A 399 -8.81 5.99 1.04
C HIS A 399 -9.42 4.96 0.08
N ALA A 400 -10.75 4.87 -0.02
CA ALA A 400 -11.39 3.86 -0.86
C ALA A 400 -11.33 4.21 -2.36
N VAL A 401 -11.10 5.47 -2.71
CA VAL A 401 -11.32 5.98 -4.06
C VAL A 401 -10.49 5.26 -5.13
N TYR A 402 -9.27 4.83 -4.80
CA TYR A 402 -8.35 4.26 -5.77
C TYR A 402 -8.80 2.91 -6.33
N THR A 403 -9.54 2.13 -5.55
CA THR A 403 -10.06 0.81 -5.95
C THR A 403 -11.45 0.92 -6.55
N ARG A 404 -12.09 2.10 -6.50
CA ARG A 404 -13.42 2.27 -7.06
C ARG A 404 -13.38 2.05 -8.56
N ARG A 405 -14.37 1.35 -9.06
CA ARG A 405 -14.51 1.00 -10.47
C ARG A 405 -14.41 2.21 -11.41
N HIS A 406 -15.01 3.33 -11.03
CA HIS A 406 -14.97 4.56 -11.83
C HIS A 406 -13.56 5.18 -11.91
N ALA A 407 -12.69 4.95 -10.91
CA ALA A 407 -11.33 5.46 -10.89
C ALA A 407 -10.35 4.62 -11.71
N MET A 408 -10.69 3.37 -12.05
CA MET A 408 -9.75 2.42 -12.65
C MET A 408 -9.21 2.86 -14.02
N LEU A 409 -10.04 3.46 -14.89
CA LEU A 409 -9.56 3.99 -16.18
C LEU A 409 -8.63 5.17 -15.99
N PHE A 410 -8.99 6.07 -15.08
CA PHE A 410 -8.15 7.21 -14.74
C PHE A 410 -6.79 6.71 -14.23
N ASN A 411 -6.78 5.78 -13.28
CA ASN A 411 -5.56 5.20 -12.73
C ASN A 411 -4.70 4.56 -13.83
N MET A 412 -5.29 3.73 -14.69
CA MET A 412 -4.57 3.12 -15.81
C MET A 412 -4.01 4.17 -16.78
N THR A 413 -4.78 5.23 -17.08
CA THR A 413 -4.32 6.36 -17.90
C THR A 413 -3.07 7.01 -17.32
N GLN A 414 -3.07 7.27 -16.01
CA GLN A 414 -1.94 7.92 -15.36
C GLN A 414 -0.72 7.00 -15.27
N ILE A 415 -0.92 5.70 -15.03
CA ILE A 415 0.15 4.71 -15.02
C ILE A 415 0.80 4.63 -16.41
N VAL A 416 0.00 4.49 -17.47
CA VAL A 416 0.52 4.39 -18.84
C VAL A 416 1.28 5.66 -19.22
N ARG A 417 0.74 6.84 -18.93
CA ARG A 417 1.42 8.12 -19.15
C ARG A 417 2.73 8.25 -18.37
N ALA A 418 2.74 7.84 -17.12
CA ALA A 418 3.90 8.00 -16.25
C ALA A 418 5.03 7.01 -16.58
N PHE A 419 4.67 5.80 -17.04
CA PHE A 419 5.62 4.72 -17.26
C PHE A 419 5.93 4.46 -18.73
N TYR A 420 4.93 4.39 -19.60
CA TYR A 420 5.07 3.74 -20.92
C TYR A 420 4.85 4.68 -22.11
N GLU A 421 4.41 5.91 -21.87
CA GLU A 421 4.43 6.99 -22.87
C GLU A 421 5.69 7.85 -22.65
N ALA A 422 6.34 8.21 -23.76
CA ALA A 422 7.52 9.07 -23.79
C ALA A 422 7.15 10.46 -24.30
#